data_AF-A0A9X2VGS7-F1
#
_entry.id   AF-A0A9X2VGS7-F1
#
_cell.length_a   1.000
_cell.length_b   1.000
_cell.length_c   1.000
_cell.angle_alpha   90.00
_cell.angle_beta   90.00
_cell.angle_gamma   90.00
#
_symmetry.space_group_name_H-M   'P 1'
#
loop_
_entity.id
_entity.type
_entity.pdbx_description
1 polymer ?
#
loop_
_entity_poly.entity_id
_entity_poly.type
_entity_poly.pdbx_seq_one_letter_code
_entity_poly.pdbx_strand_id
1 'polypeptide(L)'
;MRETWIRLRLGWTPPDGGSALSWVLWQPGYTPAPWPTAELKPAFTYYACDELRGGGRGVIARATVTALLPPTEVVSPDAAHELVAERLFDDTLSIDDLPWHTNAYNRSKAGAPWPQRITAWRTATESVGPHLLPELTRFPRTGWLRSDRISL
;
A
#
# COMPACT_ATOMS: atom_id res chain seq x y z
N MET A 1 16.60 -0.81 -19.77
CA MET A 1 15.84 -1.72 -18.89
C MET A 1 14.57 -1.00 -18.44
N ARG A 2 13.47 -1.71 -18.21
CA ARG A 2 12.20 -1.08 -17.79
C ARG A 2 12.23 -0.92 -16.28
N GLU A 3 12.16 0.31 -15.78
CA GLU A 3 12.06 0.56 -14.34
C GLU A 3 10.75 -0.02 -13.80
N THR A 4 10.81 -0.71 -12.66
CA THR A 4 9.66 -1.27 -11.97
C THR A 4 9.47 -0.61 -10.60
N TRP A 5 8.21 -0.46 -10.21
CA TRP A 5 7.83 0.04 -8.89
C TRP A 5 7.82 -1.07 -7.85
N ILE A 6 8.32 -0.75 -6.66
CA ILE A 6 8.30 -1.64 -5.50
C ILE A 6 7.64 -0.88 -4.34
N ARG A 7 6.64 -1.50 -3.72
CA ARG A 7 5.98 -0.99 -2.51
C ARG A 7 6.50 -1.71 -1.29
N LEU A 8 6.82 -0.94 -0.25
CA LEU A 8 6.99 -1.45 1.09
C LEU A 8 5.64 -1.89 1.67
N ARG A 9 5.44 -3.21 1.78
CA ARG A 9 4.24 -3.90 2.30
C ARG A 9 2.96 -3.67 1.49
N LEU A 10 2.05 -4.64 1.58
CA LEU A 10 0.73 -4.60 0.96
C LEU A 10 -0.37 -3.99 1.83
N GLY A 11 -0.08 -3.62 3.08
CA GLY A 11 -1.06 -3.05 4.01
C GLY A 11 -1.85 -4.14 4.74
N TRP A 12 -2.94 -4.61 4.14
CA TRP A 12 -3.80 -5.67 4.64
C TRP A 12 -4.01 -6.76 3.59
N THR A 13 -3.94 -8.02 4.01
CA THR A 13 -4.09 -9.19 3.14
C THR A 13 -4.99 -10.20 3.88
N PRO A 14 -6.08 -10.68 3.27
CA PRO A 14 -6.91 -11.72 3.85
C PRO A 14 -6.17 -13.06 3.90
N PRO A 15 -6.65 -14.06 4.67
CA PRO A 15 -5.93 -15.32 4.89
C PRO A 15 -5.59 -16.12 3.62
N ASP A 16 -6.37 -15.97 2.55
CA ASP A 16 -6.13 -16.66 1.28
C ASP A 16 -4.97 -16.07 0.46
N GLY A 17 -4.52 -14.85 0.79
CA GLY A 17 -3.42 -14.16 0.12
C GLY A 17 -3.67 -13.76 -1.34
N GLY A 18 -4.90 -13.92 -1.85
CA GLY A 18 -5.23 -13.69 -3.27
C GLY A 18 -5.48 -12.22 -3.62
N SER A 19 -5.73 -11.39 -2.60
CA SER A 19 -5.89 -9.95 -2.75
C SER A 19 -5.24 -9.18 -1.61
N ALA A 20 -5.10 -7.88 -1.79
CA ALA A 20 -4.67 -7.00 -0.70
C ALA A 20 -5.27 -5.60 -0.82
N LEU A 21 -5.32 -4.92 0.32
CA LEU A 21 -5.68 -3.51 0.42
C LEU A 21 -4.48 -2.73 0.93
N SER A 22 -4.05 -1.75 0.14
CA SER A 22 -3.02 -0.79 0.52
C SER A 22 -3.62 0.60 0.63
N TRP A 23 -3.08 1.42 1.54
CA TRP A 23 -3.46 2.82 1.68
C TRP A 23 -2.31 3.67 2.18
N VAL A 24 -2.42 4.98 1.95
CA VAL A 24 -1.53 5.99 2.49
C VAL A 24 -2.34 7.21 2.90
N LEU A 25 -2.00 7.77 4.06
CA LEU A 25 -2.52 9.01 4.61
C LEU A 25 -1.40 10.06 4.65
N TRP A 26 -1.68 11.27 4.17
CA TRP A 26 -0.76 12.40 4.27
C TRP A 26 -1.47 13.72 4.56
N GLN A 27 -0.72 14.68 5.08
CA GLN A 27 -1.23 16.03 5.35
C GLN A 27 -1.60 16.74 4.02
N PRO A 28 -2.63 17.60 4.01
CA PRO A 28 -2.94 18.44 2.87
C PRO A 28 -1.69 19.26 2.46
N GLY A 29 -1.47 19.41 1.16
CA GLY A 29 -0.28 20.09 0.62
C GLY A 29 1.02 19.26 0.60
N TYR A 30 1.04 18.05 1.18
CA TYR A 30 2.19 17.16 1.04
C TYR A 30 2.28 16.60 -0.39
N THR A 31 3.44 16.77 -1.03
CA THR A 31 3.74 16.19 -2.35
C THR A 31 4.61 14.94 -2.16
N PRO A 32 4.06 13.72 -2.30
CA PRO A 32 4.84 12.49 -2.13
C PRO A 32 5.83 12.29 -3.30
N ALA A 33 7.09 12.09 -2.98
CA ALA A 33 8.12 11.71 -3.95
C ALA A 33 9.12 10.72 -3.32
N PRO A 34 9.41 9.57 -3.98
CA PRO A 34 8.79 9.08 -5.21
C PRO A 34 7.36 8.56 -4.96
N TRP A 35 6.50 8.70 -5.97
CA TRP A 35 5.12 8.20 -5.99
C TRP A 35 4.71 7.88 -7.44
N PRO A 36 4.02 6.75 -7.71
CA PRO A 36 3.55 6.40 -9.06
C PRO A 36 2.32 7.23 -9.48
N THR A 37 2.44 8.56 -9.53
CA THR A 37 1.31 9.48 -9.73
C THR A 37 0.54 9.21 -11.03
N ALA A 38 1.26 8.96 -12.13
CA ALA A 38 0.65 8.74 -13.44
C ALA A 38 0.26 7.27 -13.67
N GLU A 39 0.95 6.36 -12.97
CA GLU A 39 0.80 4.93 -13.17
C GLU A 39 -0.23 4.29 -12.23
N LEU A 40 -0.41 4.79 -11.00
CA LEU A 40 -1.31 4.18 -10.01
C LEU A 40 -2.78 4.33 -10.43
N LYS A 41 -3.29 3.31 -11.12
CA LYS A 41 -4.66 3.15 -11.62
C LYS A 41 -4.94 1.67 -11.87
N PRO A 42 -6.18 1.25 -12.16
CA PRO A 42 -6.46 -0.14 -12.52
C PRO A 42 -5.52 -0.67 -13.62
N ALA A 43 -5.13 -1.94 -13.51
CA ALA A 43 -4.11 -2.64 -14.30
C ALA A 43 -2.65 -2.20 -14.06
N PHE A 44 -2.37 -1.27 -13.14
CA PHE A 44 -1.01 -0.99 -12.72
C PHE A 44 -0.41 -2.17 -11.95
N THR A 45 0.78 -2.62 -12.36
CA THR A 45 1.51 -3.69 -11.68
C THR A 45 2.74 -3.15 -10.98
N TYR A 46 2.97 -3.62 -9.75
CA TYR A 46 4.17 -3.36 -8.97
C TYR A 46 4.56 -4.61 -8.16
N TYR A 47 5.77 -4.63 -7.60
CA TYR A 47 6.17 -5.66 -6.63
C TYR A 47 5.97 -5.17 -5.21
N ALA A 48 5.55 -6.05 -4.31
CA ALA A 48 5.52 -5.76 -2.90
C ALA A 48 6.62 -6.53 -2.16
N CYS A 49 7.27 -5.85 -1.22
CA CYS A 49 8.22 -6.48 -0.32
C CYS A 49 7.70 -6.50 1.13
N ASP A 50 8.17 -7.48 1.88
CA ASP A 50 7.96 -7.54 3.32
C ASP A 50 9.22 -8.01 4.06
N GLU A 51 9.18 -7.88 5.37
CA GLU A 51 10.21 -8.38 6.27
C GLU A 51 10.17 -9.90 6.32
N LEU A 52 11.35 -10.52 6.24
CA LEU A 52 11.47 -11.98 6.22
C LEU A 52 11.79 -12.53 7.61
N ARG A 53 11.37 -13.78 7.85
CA ARG A 53 11.76 -14.53 9.04
C ARG A 53 13.28 -14.74 9.01
N GLY A 54 13.97 -14.20 10.01
CA GLY A 54 15.45 -14.18 10.06
C GLY A 54 16.08 -12.83 9.73
N GLY A 55 15.28 -11.83 9.38
CA GLY A 55 15.73 -10.47 9.11
C GLY A 55 15.84 -10.14 7.62
N GLY A 56 15.98 -8.85 7.33
CA GLY A 56 16.00 -8.34 5.97
C GLY A 56 14.60 -8.24 5.34
N ARG A 57 14.58 -7.89 4.05
CA ARG A 57 13.36 -7.73 3.26
C ARG A 57 13.50 -8.47 1.94
N GLY A 58 12.40 -9.06 1.48
CA GLY A 58 12.32 -9.71 0.18
C GLY A 58 11.09 -9.26 -0.58
N VAL A 59 11.18 -9.21 -1.90
CA VAL A 59 9.99 -9.15 -2.76
C VAL A 59 9.23 -10.46 -2.58
N ILE A 60 7.96 -10.40 -2.19
CA ILE A 60 7.13 -11.58 -1.89
C ILE A 60 5.99 -11.77 -2.88
N ALA A 61 5.53 -10.68 -3.50
CA ALA A 61 4.36 -10.71 -4.35
C ALA A 61 4.49 -9.73 -5.52
N ARG A 62 3.91 -10.12 -6.65
CA ARG A 62 3.51 -9.21 -7.72
C ARG A 62 2.06 -8.80 -7.46
N ALA A 63 1.80 -7.51 -7.48
CA ALA A 63 0.50 -6.94 -7.17
C ALA A 63 -0.01 -6.14 -8.37
N THR A 64 -1.26 -6.39 -8.77
CA THR A 64 -1.93 -5.66 -9.86
C THR A 64 -3.14 -4.94 -9.32
N VAL A 65 -3.19 -3.63 -9.49
CA VAL A 65 -4.29 -2.77 -9.02
C VAL A 65 -5.57 -3.12 -9.74
N THR A 66 -6.61 -3.41 -8.98
CA THR A 66 -7.96 -3.71 -9.49
C THR A 66 -8.93 -2.57 -9.26
N ALA A 67 -8.77 -1.81 -8.17
CA ALA A 67 -9.57 -0.63 -7.84
C ALA A 67 -8.74 0.42 -7.11
N LEU A 68 -9.12 1.69 -7.23
CA LEU A 68 -8.41 2.84 -6.66
C LEU A 68 -9.41 3.84 -6.07
N LEU A 69 -9.18 4.20 -4.81
CA LEU A 69 -9.63 5.46 -4.21
C LEU A 69 -8.56 6.53 -4.49
N PRO A 70 -8.83 7.48 -5.41
CA PRO A 70 -7.89 8.55 -5.68
C PRO A 70 -7.67 9.42 -4.43
N PRO A 71 -6.59 10.23 -4.39
CA PRO A 71 -6.28 11.09 -3.25
C PRO A 71 -7.44 12.02 -2.85
N THR A 72 -8.18 11.64 -1.81
CA THR A 72 -9.41 12.30 -1.33
C THR A 72 -9.19 12.86 0.07
N GLU A 73 -9.70 14.05 0.35
CA GLU A 73 -9.64 14.64 1.69
C GLU A 73 -10.64 13.96 2.63
N VAL A 74 -10.22 13.72 3.87
CA VAL A 74 -10.98 13.09 4.95
C VAL A 74 -10.71 13.84 6.24
N VAL A 75 -11.72 13.93 7.10
CA VAL A 75 -11.71 14.81 8.29
C VAL A 75 -11.43 14.09 9.60
N SER A 76 -11.47 12.76 9.61
CA SER A 76 -11.20 11.93 10.79
C SER A 76 -10.71 10.53 10.38
N PRO A 77 -10.11 9.76 11.33
CA PRO A 77 -9.78 8.36 11.11
C PRO A 77 -10.99 7.51 10.69
N ASP A 78 -12.15 7.78 11.28
CA ASP A 78 -13.40 7.04 11.04
C ASP A 78 -13.92 7.33 9.63
N ALA A 79 -13.95 8.61 9.23
CA ALA A 79 -14.32 9.01 7.88
C ALA A 79 -13.37 8.41 6.82
N ALA A 80 -12.09 8.19 7.17
CA ALA A 80 -11.15 7.52 6.30
C ALA A 80 -11.44 6.02 6.16
N HIS A 81 -11.83 5.33 7.24
CA HIS A 81 -12.26 3.93 7.19
C HIS A 81 -13.54 3.77 6.38
N GLU A 82 -14.57 4.56 6.70
CA GLU A 82 -15.87 4.54 6.01
C GLU A 82 -15.70 4.74 4.50
N LEU A 83 -14.90 5.74 4.10
CA LEU A 83 -14.64 6.01 2.68
C LEU A 83 -13.89 4.86 1.99
N VAL A 84 -12.94 4.22 2.68
CA VAL A 84 -12.25 3.05 2.13
C VAL A 84 -13.20 1.86 2.03
N ALA A 85 -14.04 1.66 3.03
CA ALA A 85 -15.02 0.59 3.08
C ALA A 85 -16.03 0.72 1.94
N GLU A 86 -16.64 1.89 1.78
CA GLU A 86 -17.61 2.18 0.73
C GLU A 86 -17.04 1.94 -0.68
N ARG A 87 -15.74 2.25 -0.87
CA ARG A 87 -15.15 2.34 -2.22
C ARG A 87 -14.38 1.09 -2.63
N LEU A 88 -13.86 0.32 -1.67
CA LEU A 88 -12.90 -0.75 -1.95
C LEU A 88 -13.20 -2.08 -1.25
N PHE A 89 -14.11 -2.13 -0.27
CA PHE A 89 -14.46 -3.40 0.36
C PHE A 89 -15.46 -4.19 -0.48
N ASP A 90 -15.38 -5.51 -0.35
CA ASP A 90 -16.37 -6.45 -0.83
C ASP A 90 -16.38 -7.71 0.05
N ASP A 91 -17.14 -8.73 -0.38
CA ASP A 91 -17.27 -10.01 0.34
C ASP A 91 -15.94 -10.76 0.53
N THR A 92 -14.90 -10.42 -0.23
CA THR A 92 -13.60 -11.11 -0.24
C THR A 92 -12.48 -10.29 0.41
N LEU A 93 -12.67 -8.99 0.59
CA LEU A 93 -11.69 -8.08 1.15
C LEU A 93 -12.36 -6.97 1.96
N SER A 94 -12.30 -7.12 3.27
CA SER A 94 -12.73 -6.12 4.23
C SER A 94 -11.73 -6.02 5.38
N ILE A 95 -11.80 -4.91 6.12
CA ILE A 95 -11.10 -4.73 7.39
C ILE A 95 -12.13 -4.27 8.40
N ASP A 96 -12.35 -5.07 9.44
CA ASP A 96 -13.21 -4.66 10.55
C ASP A 96 -12.69 -3.37 11.20
N ASP A 97 -13.60 -2.64 11.82
CA ASP A 97 -13.33 -1.36 12.49
C ASP A 97 -12.13 -1.44 13.46
N LEU A 98 -12.18 -2.37 14.42
CA LEU A 98 -11.14 -2.50 15.44
C LEU A 98 -9.74 -2.80 14.84
N PRO A 99 -9.56 -3.79 13.93
CA PRO A 99 -8.29 -3.99 13.22
C PRO A 99 -7.78 -2.76 12.47
N TRP A 100 -8.66 -1.98 11.82
CA TRP A 100 -8.26 -0.75 11.15
C TRP A 100 -7.72 0.28 12.14
N HIS A 101 -8.46 0.55 13.23
CA HIS A 101 -8.09 1.56 14.21
C HIS A 101 -6.93 1.15 15.11
N THR A 102 -6.67 -0.15 15.27
CA THR A 102 -5.53 -0.66 16.03
C THR A 102 -4.27 -0.87 15.20
N ASN A 103 -4.37 -0.80 13.86
CA ASN A 103 -3.21 -0.83 12.97
C ASN A 103 -2.20 0.27 13.36
N ALA A 104 -0.92 -0.11 13.52
CA ALA A 104 0.10 0.81 14.03
C ALA A 104 0.29 2.06 13.16
N TYR A 105 0.16 1.93 11.83
CA TYR A 105 0.23 3.06 10.92
C TYR A 105 -0.97 4.01 11.11
N ASN A 106 -2.18 3.45 11.19
CA ASN A 106 -3.40 4.24 11.37
C ASN A 106 -3.43 4.93 12.73
N ARG A 107 -3.02 4.26 13.82
CA ARG A 107 -2.86 4.90 15.14
C ARG A 107 -1.89 6.07 15.10
N SER A 108 -0.75 5.90 14.43
CA SER A 108 0.21 6.99 14.25
C SER A 108 -0.37 8.16 13.46
N LYS A 109 -1.19 7.90 12.45
CA LYS A 109 -1.84 8.93 11.63
C LYS A 109 -3.01 9.61 12.33
N ALA A 110 -3.74 8.90 13.19
CA ALA A 110 -4.82 9.45 13.98
C ALA A 110 -4.37 10.56 14.93
N GLY A 111 -3.13 10.48 15.44
CA GLY A 111 -2.53 11.54 16.27
C GLY A 111 -2.00 12.77 15.52
N ALA A 112 -2.03 12.78 14.18
CA ALA A 112 -1.64 13.94 13.39
C ALA A 112 -2.84 14.88 13.13
N PRO A 113 -2.61 16.17 12.80
CA PRO A 113 -3.69 17.10 12.48
C PRO A 113 -4.57 16.62 11.32
N TRP A 114 -5.85 17.01 11.37
CA TRP A 114 -6.86 16.76 10.33
C TRP A 114 -7.36 18.10 9.76
N PRO A 115 -7.81 18.17 8.50
CA PRO A 115 -8.03 17.07 7.57
C PRO A 115 -6.73 16.42 7.06
N GLN A 116 -6.83 15.19 6.56
CA GLN A 116 -5.76 14.49 5.84
C GLN A 116 -6.27 14.06 4.47
N ARG A 117 -5.37 13.65 3.59
CA ARG A 117 -5.72 13.02 2.31
C ARG A 117 -5.41 11.54 2.36
N ILE A 118 -6.40 10.74 2.01
CA ILE A 118 -6.27 9.30 1.83
C ILE A 118 -6.20 8.94 0.36
N THR A 119 -5.30 8.03 0.02
CA THR A 119 -5.42 7.25 -1.21
C THR A 119 -5.30 5.79 -0.82
N ALA A 120 -6.14 4.95 -1.43
CA ALA A 120 -6.18 3.53 -1.14
C ALA A 120 -6.42 2.76 -2.42
N TRP A 121 -5.94 1.54 -2.50
CA TRP A 121 -6.11 0.72 -3.68
C TRP A 121 -6.16 -0.75 -3.30
N ARG A 122 -6.93 -1.48 -4.09
CA ARG A 122 -7.02 -2.93 -4.03
C ARG A 122 -6.12 -3.54 -5.08
N THR A 123 -5.51 -4.66 -4.74
CA THR A 123 -4.71 -5.45 -5.69
C THR A 123 -5.12 -6.91 -5.70
N ALA A 124 -5.07 -7.52 -6.88
CA ALA A 124 -4.89 -8.96 -7.01
C ALA A 124 -3.40 -9.27 -6.80
N THR A 125 -3.09 -10.32 -6.04
CA THR A 125 -1.72 -10.66 -5.62
C THR A 125 -1.34 -12.05 -6.09
N GLU A 126 -0.13 -12.13 -6.65
CA GLU A 126 0.52 -13.38 -7.06
C GLU A 126 1.80 -13.53 -6.25
N SER A 127 1.98 -14.67 -5.58
CA SER A 127 3.23 -14.93 -4.86
C SER A 127 4.36 -15.16 -5.87
N VAL A 128 5.45 -14.43 -5.71
CA VAL A 128 6.61 -14.53 -6.59
C VAL A 128 7.92 -14.71 -5.84
N GLY A 129 7.94 -14.76 -4.50
CA GLY A 129 9.18 -14.74 -3.72
C GLY A 129 9.21 -15.69 -2.51
N PRO A 130 10.16 -15.51 -1.58
CA PRO A 130 10.94 -14.29 -1.36
C PRO A 130 12.17 -14.14 -2.26
N HIS A 131 12.31 -12.97 -2.89
CA HIS A 131 13.54 -12.57 -3.60
C HIS A 131 14.27 -11.47 -2.83
N LEU A 132 15.51 -11.76 -2.42
CA LEU A 132 16.38 -10.83 -1.71
C LEU A 132 17.08 -9.89 -2.68
N LEU A 133 17.06 -8.59 -2.37
CA LEU A 133 17.73 -7.57 -3.16
C LEU A 133 18.35 -6.50 -2.25
N PRO A 134 19.59 -6.04 -2.51
CA PRO A 134 20.28 -5.07 -1.68
C PRO A 134 19.50 -3.75 -1.47
N GLU A 135 18.78 -3.29 -2.49
CA GLU A 135 18.05 -2.02 -2.50
C GLU A 135 16.85 -2.02 -1.53
N LEU A 136 16.34 -3.19 -1.13
CA LEU A 136 15.19 -3.29 -0.23
C LEU A 136 15.52 -2.90 1.21
N THR A 137 16.81 -2.73 1.53
CA THR A 137 17.29 -2.32 2.86
C THR A 137 16.89 -0.89 3.22
N ARG A 138 16.60 -0.02 2.24
CA ARG A 138 16.21 1.38 2.48
C ARG A 138 15.06 1.80 1.57
N PHE A 139 13.96 2.23 2.18
CA PHE A 139 12.83 2.81 1.47
C PHE A 139 12.70 4.31 1.78
N PRO A 140 12.32 5.14 0.79
CA PRO A 140 11.82 6.48 1.04
C PRO A 140 10.63 6.48 2.01
N ARG A 141 10.34 7.64 2.62
CA ARG A 141 9.20 7.79 3.53
C ARG A 141 7.84 7.50 2.88
N THR A 142 7.75 7.64 1.56
CA THR A 142 6.56 7.27 0.78
C THR A 142 6.35 5.75 0.69
N GLY A 143 7.38 4.98 1.04
CA GLY A 143 7.36 3.52 0.97
C GLY A 143 7.32 2.99 -0.46
N TRP A 144 7.68 3.81 -1.45
CA TRP A 144 7.85 3.41 -2.84
C TRP A 144 9.32 3.52 -3.26
N LEU A 145 9.77 2.57 -4.06
CA LEU A 145 11.08 2.54 -4.69
C LEU A 145 10.89 2.29 -6.19
N ARG A 146 11.69 2.94 -7.04
CA ARG A 146 11.87 2.55 -8.45
C ARG A 146 13.19 1.81 -8.58
N SER A 147 13.19 0.72 -9.34
CA SER A 147 14.40 -0.05 -9.63
C SER A 147 14.34 -0.62 -11.04
N ASP A 148 15.45 -0.54 -11.77
CA ASP A 148 15.66 -1.15 -13.08
C ASP A 148 16.26 -2.57 -13.01
N ARG A 149 16.65 -3.01 -11.79
CA ARG A 149 17.26 -4.32 -11.52
C ARG A 149 16.25 -5.42 -11.19
N ILE A 150 14.97 -5.06 -11.05
CA ILE A 150 13.90 -6.02 -10.81
C ILE A 150 13.10 -6.24 -12.09
N SER A 151 13.31 -7.42 -12.67
CA SER A 151 12.51 -7.99 -13.74
C SER A 151 12.24 -9.46 -13.40
N LEU A 152 11.22 -9.68 -12.56
CA LEU A 152 10.78 -11.00 -12.07
C LEU A 152 9.52 -11.47 -12.79
#